data_AF-A0A949RDE3-F1
#
_entry.id   AF-A0A949RDE3-F1
#
_cell.length_a   1.000
_cell.length_b   1.000
_cell.length_c   1.000
_cell.angle_alpha   90.00
_cell.angle_beta   90.00
_cell.angle_gamma   90.00
#
_symmetry.space_group_name_H-M   'P 1'
#
loop_
_entity.id
_entity.type
_entity.pdbx_description
1 polymer ?
#
loop_
_entity_poly.entity_id
_entity_poly.type
_entity_poly.pdbx_seq_one_letter_code
_entity_poly.pdbx_strand_id
1 'polypeptide(L)'
;MSCNNISSSDNTYPLDAQAAIRNVMGSQPLISCNEMDQTANGILFNGVAYGTDVRGNFFHDHQWPLHLDATAIIDAQTLKGNLWDPNAAPPVWGAWYEDTVNAGIYLFQYSPATISGGNTQPPSWSPSNWFDPVSGSNYDCADHHGVPYCSQFEGQRCAHCLHALDAQIAGDSLENDPYTEETKWMLAADLYKKIDDEPALLDSLPVLEDFYTDLQGSTTADLKAIDDDQRALYDMDSSVVAQLLTNRAQIEGYLALVKDGLEQLGDSSLTPVQREAILAGLNGYRDDIRDLFTWSSTALQVASSSKALAADNVIIANAGVITSELIEENDKTVNDIYLATIGKDVDGFTTTQADDLFAIANQCPMLGGNSVFKARSLYWLIDDPYDFDNASICLPYGIIVKHLVELQANEGSIVPNPATDEATLVLTRGTDAFAYLTLYNLLGSEVLRVLVPKGVTHHAFSTANIAPGLYHYKVLGDGSRIGGGKLTIAR
;
A
#
# COMPACT_ATOMS: atom_id res chain seq x y z
N MET A 1 -5.15 5.68 -6.91
CA MET A 1 -5.96 4.58 -7.46
C MET A 1 -7.23 5.18 -8.04
N SER A 2 -7.33 5.26 -9.36
CA SER A 2 -8.48 5.92 -9.98
C SER A 2 -8.95 5.24 -11.25
N CYS A 3 -10.25 5.34 -11.54
CA CYS A 3 -10.85 4.89 -12.80
C CYS A 3 -10.72 3.39 -13.06
N ASN A 4 -10.81 2.59 -12.00
CA ASN A 4 -10.78 1.13 -12.09
C ASN A 4 -12.19 0.55 -11.94
N ASN A 5 -12.44 -0.59 -12.57
CA ASN A 5 -13.57 -1.45 -12.24
C ASN A 5 -13.00 -2.73 -11.60
N ILE A 6 -13.40 -3.01 -10.36
CA ILE A 6 -12.82 -4.06 -9.53
C ILE A 6 -13.95 -4.95 -9.03
N SER A 7 -13.96 -6.20 -9.48
CA SER A 7 -14.94 -7.20 -9.05
C SER A 7 -14.28 -8.51 -8.68
N SER A 8 -14.83 -9.19 -7.68
CA SER A 8 -14.53 -10.60 -7.40
C SER A 8 -15.27 -11.49 -8.38
N SER A 9 -14.76 -12.71 -8.60
CA SER A 9 -15.50 -13.75 -9.31
C SER A 9 -16.44 -14.57 -8.40
N ASP A 10 -16.42 -14.31 -7.10
CA ASP A 10 -17.15 -15.04 -6.07
C ASP A 10 -17.92 -14.06 -5.17
N ASN A 11 -19.19 -14.36 -4.92
CA ASN A 11 -20.12 -13.59 -4.08
C ASN A 11 -20.16 -14.13 -2.64
N THR A 12 -19.41 -15.19 -2.34
CA THR A 12 -19.15 -15.59 -0.97
C THR A 12 -18.10 -14.65 -0.42
N TYR A 13 -18.43 -13.87 0.62
CA TYR A 13 -17.49 -12.99 1.33
C TYR A 13 -16.69 -13.87 2.30
N PRO A 14 -15.56 -14.48 1.87
CA PRO A 14 -15.00 -15.59 2.63
C PRO A 14 -14.07 -15.06 3.74
N LEU A 15 -13.64 -13.79 3.63
CA LEU A 15 -12.60 -13.16 4.42
C LEU A 15 -12.96 -11.70 4.70
N ASP A 16 -13.05 -11.34 5.98
CA ASP A 16 -13.40 -9.99 6.43
C ASP A 16 -12.40 -8.90 6.00
N ALA A 17 -11.18 -9.27 5.58
CA ALA A 17 -10.18 -8.33 5.09
C ALA A 17 -10.08 -8.26 3.56
N GLN A 18 -10.80 -9.10 2.82
CA GLN A 18 -10.84 -8.99 1.37
C GLN A 18 -11.40 -7.61 1.02
N ALA A 19 -10.65 -6.84 0.25
CA ALA A 19 -11.05 -5.50 -0.16
C ALA A 19 -10.80 -5.30 -1.66
N ALA A 20 -11.70 -4.61 -2.35
CA ALA A 20 -11.44 -4.19 -3.73
C ALA A 20 -10.27 -3.19 -3.77
N ILE A 21 -10.25 -2.23 -2.84
CA ILE A 21 -9.11 -1.33 -2.63
C ILE A 21 -8.75 -1.33 -1.15
N ARG A 22 -7.48 -1.56 -0.86
CA ARG A 22 -6.93 -1.47 0.50
C ARG A 22 -5.90 -0.35 0.57
N ASN A 23 -6.05 0.52 1.56
CA ASN A 23 -5.01 1.47 1.95
C ASN A 23 -4.46 1.05 3.31
N VAL A 24 -3.14 0.89 3.39
CA VAL A 24 -2.44 0.60 4.64
C VAL A 24 -1.39 1.68 4.84
N MET A 25 -1.64 2.57 5.80
CA MET A 25 -0.74 3.66 6.18
C MET A 25 -0.27 4.56 5.02
N GLY A 26 -1.12 4.79 4.02
CA GLY A 26 -0.73 5.56 2.84
C GLY A 26 -0.70 7.06 3.13
N SER A 27 0.37 7.75 2.71
CA SER A 27 0.42 9.22 2.77
C SER A 27 -0.23 9.83 1.52
N GLN A 28 -1.18 10.72 1.77
CA GLN A 28 -1.98 11.45 0.78
C GLN A 28 -2.63 10.58 -0.32
N PRO A 29 -3.37 9.50 -0.01
CA PRO A 29 -3.94 8.64 -1.05
C PRO A 29 -5.10 9.34 -1.78
N LEU A 30 -5.11 9.21 -3.11
CA LEU A 30 -6.25 9.55 -3.96
C LEU A 30 -6.94 8.25 -4.40
N ILE A 31 -8.16 8.03 -3.92
CA ILE A 31 -9.02 6.91 -4.34
C ILE A 31 -10.24 7.52 -5.00
N SER A 32 -10.23 7.60 -6.34
CA SER A 32 -11.18 8.42 -7.09
C SER A 32 -11.86 7.67 -8.23
N CYS A 33 -13.18 7.75 -8.32
CA CYS A 33 -13.94 7.25 -9.48
C CYS A 33 -13.69 5.77 -9.80
N ASN A 34 -13.59 4.93 -8.78
CA ASN A 34 -13.54 3.48 -8.97
C ASN A 34 -14.93 2.89 -8.83
N GLU A 35 -15.23 1.86 -9.61
CA GLU A 35 -16.42 1.02 -9.49
C GLU A 35 -15.99 -0.30 -8.85
N MET A 36 -16.67 -0.71 -7.78
CA MET A 36 -16.28 -1.87 -7.00
C MET A 36 -17.50 -2.76 -6.74
N ASP A 37 -17.31 -4.06 -6.86
CA ASP A 37 -18.38 -5.05 -6.69
C ASP A 37 -17.87 -6.37 -6.08
N GLN A 38 -18.76 -7.09 -5.41
CA GLN A 38 -18.60 -8.46 -4.91
C GLN A 38 -17.37 -8.72 -4.02
N THR A 39 -17.01 -7.78 -3.15
CA THR A 39 -15.91 -7.97 -2.18
C THR A 39 -16.38 -7.72 -0.76
N ALA A 40 -15.75 -8.34 0.25
CA ALA A 40 -16.15 -8.11 1.64
C ALA A 40 -16.11 -6.62 1.99
N ASN A 41 -15.03 -5.92 1.61
CA ASN A 41 -14.91 -4.47 1.71
C ASN A 41 -14.79 -3.85 0.31
N GLY A 42 -15.49 -2.75 0.04
CA GLY A 42 -15.21 -1.97 -1.16
C GLY A 42 -13.86 -1.26 -1.02
N ILE A 43 -13.78 -0.33 -0.07
CA ILE A 43 -12.53 0.31 0.34
C ILE A 43 -12.27 0.01 1.82
N LEU A 44 -11.08 -0.52 2.13
CA LEU A 44 -10.60 -0.78 3.48
C LEU A 44 -9.40 0.12 3.82
N PHE A 45 -9.49 0.89 4.91
CA PHE A 45 -8.37 1.61 5.49
C PHE A 45 -7.84 0.89 6.73
N ASN A 46 -6.52 0.81 6.82
CA ASN A 46 -5.78 0.40 8.02
C ASN A 46 -4.65 1.39 8.27
N GLY A 47 -4.51 1.86 9.50
CA GLY A 47 -3.50 2.82 9.92
C GLY A 47 -3.77 4.23 9.43
N VAL A 48 -2.95 5.17 9.89
CA VAL A 48 -3.08 6.58 9.52
C VAL A 48 -2.85 6.80 8.04
N ALA A 49 -3.79 7.48 7.38
CA ALA A 49 -3.66 7.85 5.98
C ALA A 49 -3.90 9.35 5.83
N TYR A 50 -2.87 10.11 6.18
CA TYR A 50 -2.87 11.57 6.14
C TYR A 50 -3.23 12.10 4.74
N GLY A 51 -3.99 13.20 4.64
CA GLY A 51 -4.30 13.84 3.36
C GLY A 51 -5.11 12.97 2.37
N THR A 52 -5.87 12.00 2.88
CA THR A 52 -6.72 11.12 2.09
C THR A 52 -7.81 11.89 1.33
N ASP A 53 -7.99 11.57 0.06
CA ASP A 53 -9.11 12.02 -0.78
C ASP A 53 -9.84 10.81 -1.38
N VAL A 54 -10.98 10.43 -0.79
CA VAL A 54 -11.84 9.34 -1.26
C VAL A 54 -13.08 9.95 -1.90
N ARG A 55 -13.15 9.95 -3.24
CA ARG A 55 -14.20 10.69 -3.95
C ARG A 55 -14.77 9.96 -5.16
N GLY A 56 -16.07 10.11 -5.40
CA GLY A 56 -16.72 9.63 -6.61
C GLY A 56 -16.68 8.11 -6.81
N ASN A 57 -16.32 7.32 -5.79
CA ASN A 57 -16.29 5.87 -5.92
C ASN A 57 -17.70 5.31 -5.87
N PHE A 58 -17.99 4.27 -6.66
CA PHE A 58 -19.29 3.62 -6.72
C PHE A 58 -19.20 2.21 -6.16
N PHE A 59 -19.92 1.98 -5.06
CA PHE A 59 -20.02 0.71 -4.38
C PHE A 59 -21.28 -0.06 -4.78
N HIS A 60 -21.10 -1.31 -5.21
CA HIS A 60 -22.17 -2.28 -5.47
C HIS A 60 -22.28 -3.29 -4.31
N ASP A 61 -22.18 -4.60 -4.57
CA ASP A 61 -22.40 -5.64 -3.57
C ASP A 61 -21.17 -5.82 -2.66
N HIS A 62 -21.29 -5.39 -1.39
CA HIS A 62 -20.26 -5.58 -0.38
C HIS A 62 -20.85 -5.87 1.01
N GLN A 63 -20.06 -6.49 1.89
CA GLN A 63 -20.42 -6.60 3.31
C GLN A 63 -20.24 -5.26 4.04
N TRP A 64 -19.15 -4.56 3.74
CA TRP A 64 -18.82 -3.21 4.22
C TRP A 64 -18.25 -2.36 3.07
N PRO A 65 -19.09 -1.66 2.30
CA PRO A 65 -18.64 -0.86 1.15
C PRO A 65 -17.50 0.10 1.46
N LEU A 66 -17.64 0.92 2.51
CA LEU A 66 -16.57 1.75 3.05
C LEU A 66 -16.26 1.32 4.47
N HIS A 67 -15.01 0.96 4.74
CA HIS A 67 -14.61 0.45 6.04
C HIS A 67 -13.27 1.05 6.50
N LEU A 68 -13.31 1.72 7.64
CA LEU A 68 -12.15 2.20 8.38
C LEU A 68 -12.04 1.31 9.62
N ASP A 69 -10.97 0.55 9.73
CA ASP A 69 -10.74 -0.24 10.93
C ASP A 69 -10.42 0.66 12.13
N ALA A 70 -10.22 0.05 13.31
CA ALA A 70 -9.96 0.84 14.51
C ALA A 70 -8.71 1.72 14.35
N THR A 71 -7.74 1.31 13.53
CA THR A 71 -6.41 1.92 13.35
C THR A 71 -6.39 3.06 12.34
N ALA A 72 -7.45 3.19 11.54
CA ALA A 72 -7.50 4.16 10.47
C ALA A 72 -7.72 5.57 11.01
N ILE A 73 -6.91 6.53 10.57
CA ILE A 73 -7.22 7.96 10.71
C ILE A 73 -7.10 8.56 9.32
N ILE A 74 -8.22 9.04 8.81
CA ILE A 74 -8.28 9.84 7.60
C ILE A 74 -8.94 11.16 7.92
N ASP A 75 -8.62 12.18 7.14
CA ASP A 75 -9.21 13.50 7.32
C ASP A 75 -10.72 13.51 7.00
N ALA A 76 -11.41 14.56 7.45
CA ALA A 76 -12.79 14.81 7.10
C ALA A 76 -12.99 14.88 5.58
N GLN A 77 -14.08 14.28 5.10
CA GLN A 77 -14.39 14.17 3.68
C GLN A 77 -15.63 14.98 3.34
N THR A 78 -15.45 16.17 2.78
CA THR A 78 -16.57 17.07 2.43
C THR A 78 -16.94 16.99 0.96
N LEU A 79 -18.23 16.72 0.70
CA LEU A 79 -18.87 16.72 -0.62
C LEU A 79 -18.13 15.85 -1.65
N LYS A 80 -17.57 14.73 -1.21
CA LYS A 80 -16.74 13.85 -2.05
C LYS A 80 -17.52 12.96 -3.01
N GLY A 81 -18.84 12.88 -2.87
CA GLY A 81 -19.70 12.22 -3.85
C GLY A 81 -19.42 10.74 -4.09
N ASN A 82 -18.95 10.00 -3.08
CA ASN A 82 -18.99 8.53 -3.15
C ASN A 82 -20.45 8.05 -3.21
N LEU A 83 -20.70 6.95 -3.89
CA LEU A 83 -22.02 6.50 -4.31
C LEU A 83 -22.25 5.06 -3.86
N TRP A 84 -23.45 4.78 -3.34
CA TRP A 84 -23.92 3.44 -2.98
C TRP A 84 -25.06 3.03 -3.92
N ASP A 85 -24.97 1.84 -4.51
CA ASP A 85 -25.99 1.32 -5.42
C ASP A 85 -27.29 1.03 -4.66
N PRO A 86 -28.42 1.67 -5.01
CA PRO A 86 -29.70 1.39 -4.38
C PRO A 86 -30.23 -0.03 -4.64
N ASN A 87 -29.67 -0.75 -5.62
CA ASN A 87 -30.07 -2.11 -5.98
C ASN A 87 -29.15 -3.20 -5.43
N ALA A 88 -28.05 -2.84 -4.77
CA ALA A 88 -27.15 -3.81 -4.15
C ALA A 88 -27.83 -4.57 -3.01
N ALA A 89 -27.33 -5.76 -2.73
CA ALA A 89 -27.68 -6.54 -1.57
C ALA A 89 -27.41 -5.72 -0.29
N PRO A 90 -28.28 -5.78 0.74
CA PRO A 90 -28.09 -5.02 1.96
C PRO A 90 -26.75 -5.36 2.64
N PRO A 91 -25.86 -4.37 2.87
CA PRO A 91 -24.61 -4.60 3.59
C PRO A 91 -24.87 -4.77 5.10
N VAL A 92 -23.87 -5.25 5.84
CA VAL A 92 -23.91 -5.20 7.32
C VAL A 92 -23.93 -3.73 7.77
N TRP A 93 -23.03 -2.94 7.21
CA TRP A 93 -23.05 -1.47 7.29
C TRP A 93 -22.64 -0.90 5.93
N GLY A 94 -23.40 0.07 5.41
CA GLY A 94 -23.05 0.79 4.19
C GLY A 94 -21.74 1.57 4.33
N ALA A 95 -21.44 2.06 5.53
CA ALA A 95 -20.13 2.54 5.91
C ALA A 95 -19.85 2.19 7.38
N TRP A 96 -18.65 1.71 7.68
CA TRP A 96 -18.25 1.39 9.05
C TRP A 96 -16.92 2.03 9.42
N TYR A 97 -16.90 2.73 10.55
CA TYR A 97 -15.69 3.17 11.21
C TYR A 97 -15.67 2.55 12.61
N GLU A 98 -14.64 1.73 12.88
CA GLU A 98 -14.48 1.05 14.16
C GLU A 98 -14.06 2.01 15.28
N ASP A 99 -13.32 3.08 14.97
CA ASP A 99 -13.00 4.16 15.91
C ASP A 99 -14.18 5.13 16.06
N THR A 100 -14.99 4.89 17.09
CA THR A 100 -16.20 5.69 17.33
C THR A 100 -15.93 7.13 17.78
N VAL A 101 -14.74 7.41 18.30
CA VAL A 101 -14.36 8.72 18.82
C VAL A 101 -13.97 9.63 17.66
N ASN A 102 -12.98 9.18 16.88
CA ASN A 102 -12.47 9.94 15.73
C ASN A 102 -13.51 10.06 14.61
N ALA A 103 -14.48 9.13 14.51
CA ALA A 103 -15.61 9.26 13.59
C ALA A 103 -16.44 10.54 13.79
N GLY A 104 -16.56 11.04 15.02
CA GLY A 104 -17.28 12.30 15.29
C GLY A 104 -16.51 13.56 14.95
N ILE A 105 -15.20 13.43 14.70
CA ILE A 105 -14.27 14.52 14.41
C ILE A 105 -14.03 14.61 12.90
N TYR A 106 -13.76 13.47 12.25
CA TYR A 106 -13.46 13.36 10.83
C TYR A 106 -14.69 12.90 10.04
N LEU A 107 -15.64 13.82 9.91
CA LEU A 107 -16.95 13.56 9.32
C LEU A 107 -16.88 13.34 7.80
N PHE A 108 -17.76 12.47 7.31
CA PHE A 108 -18.16 12.45 5.91
C PHE A 108 -19.35 13.39 5.73
N GLN A 109 -19.08 14.57 5.20
CA GLN A 109 -20.11 15.55 4.89
C GLN A 109 -20.60 15.37 3.46
N TYR A 110 -21.91 15.23 3.28
CA TYR A 110 -22.50 14.93 1.97
C TYR A 110 -23.78 15.73 1.74
N SER A 111 -24.14 15.97 0.48
CA SER A 111 -25.44 16.53 0.12
C SER A 111 -26.34 15.41 -0.41
N PRO A 112 -27.48 15.07 0.22
CA PRO A 112 -28.31 13.94 -0.22
C PRO A 112 -28.75 14.09 -1.69
N ALA A 113 -28.22 13.22 -2.55
CA ALA A 113 -28.47 13.22 -3.99
C ALA A 113 -28.27 11.83 -4.59
N THR A 114 -28.95 11.57 -5.71
CA THR A 114 -28.65 10.43 -6.59
C THR A 114 -27.86 10.96 -7.79
N ILE A 115 -26.65 10.46 -7.98
CA ILE A 115 -25.72 10.86 -9.04
C ILE A 115 -25.34 9.60 -9.81
N SER A 116 -25.43 9.63 -11.13
CA SER A 116 -25.01 8.52 -12.01
C SER A 116 -25.56 7.14 -11.61
N GLY A 117 -26.77 7.09 -11.03
CA GLY A 117 -27.45 5.86 -10.63
C GLY A 117 -27.20 5.41 -9.18
N GLY A 118 -26.25 6.02 -8.46
CA GLY A 118 -25.97 5.72 -7.05
C GLY A 118 -26.38 6.83 -6.09
N ASN A 119 -26.59 6.49 -4.83
CA ASN A 119 -26.91 7.45 -3.76
C ASN A 119 -25.65 7.95 -3.07
N THR A 120 -25.55 9.25 -2.84
CA THR A 120 -24.44 9.86 -2.07
C THR A 120 -24.54 9.61 -0.55
N GLN A 121 -25.68 9.10 -0.10
CA GLN A 121 -25.91 8.65 1.27
C GLN A 121 -25.72 7.13 1.36
N PRO A 122 -24.91 6.62 2.29
CA PRO A 122 -24.84 5.18 2.55
C PRO A 122 -26.19 4.62 3.03
N PRO A 123 -26.53 3.36 2.71
CA PRO A 123 -27.79 2.74 3.17
C PRO A 123 -27.87 2.59 4.70
N SER A 124 -26.72 2.48 5.36
CA SER A 124 -26.55 2.48 6.82
C SER A 124 -25.11 2.86 7.17
N TRP A 125 -24.85 3.35 8.37
CA TRP A 125 -23.48 3.58 8.84
C TRP A 125 -23.34 3.46 10.35
N SER A 126 -22.12 3.19 10.81
CA SER A 126 -21.74 3.19 12.22
C SER A 126 -20.36 3.83 12.40
N PRO A 127 -20.15 4.69 13.42
CA PRO A 127 -21.15 5.17 14.38
C PRO A 127 -22.09 6.21 13.76
N SER A 128 -23.25 6.46 14.37
CA SER A 128 -24.31 7.29 13.79
C SER A 128 -23.92 8.75 13.55
N ASN A 129 -22.92 9.26 14.28
CA ASN A 129 -22.41 10.63 14.19
C ASN A 129 -21.34 10.82 13.10
N TRP A 130 -21.04 9.81 12.29
CA TRP A 130 -19.94 9.89 11.30
C TRP A 130 -20.31 10.60 9.99
N PHE A 131 -21.56 10.44 9.54
CA PHE A 131 -22.06 11.06 8.31
C PHE A 131 -22.97 12.24 8.64
N ASP A 132 -22.70 13.40 8.04
CA ASP A 132 -23.41 14.66 8.31
C ASP A 132 -23.93 15.31 7.01
N PRO A 133 -25.25 15.51 6.87
CA PRO A 133 -25.80 16.14 5.67
C PRO A 133 -25.53 17.66 5.65
N VAL A 134 -24.92 18.14 4.57
CA VAL A 134 -24.60 19.56 4.34
C VAL A 134 -25.18 20.07 3.02
N SER A 135 -25.20 21.38 2.83
CA SER A 135 -25.54 21.99 1.54
C SER A 135 -24.32 22.05 0.62
N GLY A 136 -24.57 22.08 -0.69
CA GLY A 136 -23.54 22.14 -1.72
C GLY A 136 -23.70 21.04 -2.76
N SER A 137 -22.83 21.06 -3.76
CA SER A 137 -22.77 20.05 -4.80
C SER A 137 -21.74 19.00 -4.41
N ASN A 138 -22.13 17.72 -4.43
CA ASN A 138 -21.14 16.66 -4.34
C ASN A 138 -20.27 16.63 -5.61
N TYR A 139 -19.04 16.19 -5.43
CA TYR A 139 -18.17 15.78 -6.53
C TYR A 139 -18.85 14.72 -7.41
N ASP A 140 -18.69 14.85 -8.73
CA ASP A 140 -19.20 13.90 -9.72
C ASP A 140 -18.07 13.56 -10.71
N CYS A 141 -17.81 12.27 -10.87
CA CYS A 141 -16.83 11.78 -11.82
C CYS A 141 -17.17 12.12 -13.28
N ALA A 142 -18.44 12.32 -13.60
CA ALA A 142 -18.88 12.71 -14.94
C ALA A 142 -18.54 14.17 -15.28
N ASP A 143 -18.34 15.02 -14.27
CA ASP A 143 -18.07 16.45 -14.44
C ASP A 143 -16.94 16.93 -13.51
N HIS A 144 -15.70 16.65 -13.92
CA HIS A 144 -14.51 17.26 -13.34
C HIS A 144 -14.07 18.44 -14.21
N HIS A 145 -14.39 19.67 -13.81
CA HIS A 145 -14.05 20.87 -14.59
C HIS A 145 -14.63 20.87 -16.03
N GLY A 146 -15.84 20.33 -16.23
CA GLY A 146 -16.54 20.35 -17.51
C GLY A 146 -16.29 19.13 -18.41
N VAL A 147 -15.47 18.15 -17.97
CA VAL A 147 -15.27 16.88 -18.68
C VAL A 147 -15.20 15.69 -17.70
N PRO A 148 -15.42 14.45 -18.16
CA PRO A 148 -15.35 13.28 -17.28
C PRO A 148 -13.94 13.09 -16.69
N TYR A 149 -13.84 12.88 -15.38
CA TYR A 149 -12.56 12.67 -14.70
C TYR A 149 -11.75 11.55 -15.34
N CYS A 150 -12.33 10.40 -15.65
CA CYS A 150 -11.56 9.30 -16.25
C CYS A 150 -11.11 9.54 -17.70
N SER A 151 -11.47 10.68 -18.31
CA SER A 151 -10.94 11.13 -19.59
C SER A 151 -9.74 12.08 -19.46
N GLN A 152 -9.40 12.51 -18.24
CA GLN A 152 -8.32 13.43 -17.94
C GLN A 152 -7.72 13.16 -16.56
N PHE A 153 -6.40 13.13 -16.47
CA PHE A 153 -5.73 13.10 -15.16
C PHE A 153 -5.24 14.50 -14.79
N GLU A 154 -6.00 15.52 -15.20
CA GLU A 154 -5.71 16.92 -14.92
C GLU A 154 -6.49 17.39 -13.69
N GLY A 155 -5.93 18.37 -12.97
CA GLY A 155 -6.49 18.88 -11.72
C GLY A 155 -5.49 18.70 -10.58
N GLN A 156 -4.85 19.79 -10.17
CA GLN A 156 -3.96 19.78 -9.02
C GLN A 156 -4.81 19.48 -7.79
N ARG A 157 -4.36 18.50 -6.98
CA ARG A 157 -4.88 18.36 -5.61
C ARG A 157 -4.75 19.70 -4.93
N CYS A 158 -5.62 19.98 -3.97
CA CYS A 158 -5.49 21.20 -3.20
C CYS A 158 -4.29 21.07 -2.25
N ALA A 159 -3.08 21.25 -2.76
CA ALA A 159 -1.83 21.21 -2.00
C ALA A 159 -1.84 22.28 -0.89
N HIS A 160 -2.53 23.40 -1.15
CA HIS A 160 -2.74 24.52 -0.25
C HIS A 160 -4.02 24.40 0.61
N CYS A 161 -4.75 23.28 0.58
CA CYS A 161 -5.92 23.13 1.45
C CYS A 161 -5.47 22.74 2.83
N LEU A 162 -5.87 23.52 3.83
CA LEU A 162 -5.85 23.07 5.21
C LEU A 162 -7.08 22.25 5.52
N HIS A 163 -6.87 21.24 6.34
CA HIS A 163 -7.90 20.35 6.81
C HIS A 163 -7.95 20.33 8.34
N ALA A 164 -9.02 19.76 8.89
CA ALA A 164 -9.23 19.73 10.34
C ALA A 164 -8.15 18.90 11.05
N LEU A 165 -7.64 17.85 10.41
CA LEU A 165 -6.56 17.03 10.95
C LEU A 165 -5.25 17.82 11.08
N ASP A 166 -4.93 18.71 10.13
CA ASP A 166 -3.70 19.53 10.16
C ASP A 166 -3.61 20.36 11.45
N ALA A 167 -4.69 21.03 11.81
CA ALA A 167 -4.74 21.86 13.02
C ALA A 167 -4.65 21.01 14.31
N GLN A 168 -5.17 19.78 14.30
CA GLN A 168 -5.12 18.89 15.45
C GLN A 168 -3.74 18.26 15.64
N ILE A 169 -3.06 17.90 14.55
CA ILE A 169 -1.67 17.45 14.59
C ILE A 169 -0.80 18.59 15.15
N ALA A 170 -0.92 19.79 14.58
CA ALA A 170 -0.14 20.94 15.00
C ALA A 170 -0.39 21.37 16.45
N GLY A 171 -1.63 21.23 16.93
CA GLY A 171 -2.02 21.52 18.30
C GLY A 171 -1.80 20.39 19.30
N ASP A 172 -1.21 19.25 18.89
CA ASP A 172 -1.09 18.01 19.68
C ASP A 172 -2.42 17.60 20.36
N SER A 173 -3.53 17.79 19.64
CA SER A 173 -4.89 17.56 20.16
C SER A 173 -5.55 16.30 19.61
N LEU A 174 -4.78 15.42 18.96
CA LEU A 174 -5.27 14.13 18.47
C LEU A 174 -5.65 13.23 19.64
N GLU A 175 -6.90 12.76 19.63
CA GLU A 175 -7.37 11.78 20.61
C GLU A 175 -6.87 10.38 20.21
N ASN A 176 -6.09 9.75 21.10
CA ASN A 176 -5.23 8.61 20.78
C ASN A 176 -5.55 7.39 21.67
N ASP A 177 -6.76 6.85 21.54
CA ASP A 177 -7.13 5.53 22.04
C ASP A 177 -7.73 4.77 20.85
N PRO A 178 -7.17 3.62 20.39
CA PRO A 178 -6.12 2.78 21.02
C PRO A 178 -4.68 2.88 20.49
N TYR A 179 -4.24 3.98 19.83
CA TYR A 179 -2.91 4.04 19.18
C TYR A 179 -1.84 4.79 19.97
N THR A 180 -0.59 4.60 19.51
CA THR A 180 0.65 4.82 20.25
C THR A 180 1.34 6.14 19.82
N GLU A 181 2.40 6.56 20.50
CA GLU A 181 3.14 7.81 20.19
C GLU A 181 3.73 7.81 18.76
N GLU A 182 4.06 6.64 18.23
CA GLU A 182 4.56 6.42 16.87
C GLU A 182 3.56 6.93 15.82
N THR A 183 2.26 6.80 16.11
CA THR A 183 1.20 7.26 15.19
C THR A 183 1.14 8.78 15.11
N LYS A 184 1.31 9.46 16.24
CA LYS A 184 1.42 10.93 16.28
C LYS A 184 2.66 11.40 15.53
N TRP A 185 3.79 10.72 15.72
CA TRP A 185 5.04 11.04 15.02
C TRP A 185 4.86 10.95 13.49
N MET A 186 4.20 9.90 12.99
CA MET A 186 3.95 9.74 11.55
C MET A 186 3.08 10.86 10.98
N LEU A 187 1.99 11.21 11.68
CA LEU A 187 1.12 12.31 11.26
C LEU A 187 1.84 13.67 11.32
N ALA A 188 2.67 13.90 12.35
CA ALA A 188 3.49 15.10 12.47
C ALA A 188 4.52 15.20 11.32
N ALA A 189 5.18 14.09 10.97
CA ALA A 189 6.11 14.05 9.84
C ALA A 189 5.40 14.35 8.51
N ASP A 190 4.22 13.78 8.27
CA ASP A 190 3.41 14.06 7.08
C ASP A 190 2.93 15.53 7.01
N LEU A 191 2.52 16.12 8.14
CA LEU A 191 2.15 17.53 8.20
C LEU A 191 3.36 18.45 7.97
N TYR A 192 4.48 18.16 8.63
CA TYR A 192 5.73 18.92 8.44
C TYR A 192 6.11 18.92 6.96
N LYS A 193 6.06 17.74 6.32
CA LYS A 193 6.31 17.60 4.89
C LYS A 193 5.41 18.51 4.04
N LYS A 194 4.10 18.49 4.30
CA LYS A 194 3.15 19.35 3.57
C LYS A 194 3.48 20.84 3.70
N ILE A 195 3.79 21.30 4.92
CA ILE A 195 4.05 22.72 5.19
C ILE A 195 5.40 23.15 4.63
N ASP A 196 6.40 22.28 4.68
CA ASP A 196 7.72 22.52 4.09
C ASP A 196 7.64 22.67 2.57
N ASP A 197 6.83 21.83 1.91
CA ASP A 197 6.57 21.91 0.47
C ASP A 197 5.69 23.11 0.08
N GLU A 198 4.83 23.59 0.99
CA GLU A 198 3.85 24.66 0.77
C GLU A 198 3.90 25.74 1.88
N PRO A 199 4.98 26.54 1.98
CA PRO A 199 5.20 27.46 3.10
C PRO A 199 4.14 28.58 3.21
N ALA A 200 3.37 28.83 2.14
CA ALA A 200 2.23 29.75 2.18
C ALA A 200 1.13 29.31 3.17
N LEU A 201 1.10 28.03 3.55
CA LEU A 201 0.17 27.51 4.57
C LEU A 201 0.46 28.05 5.97
N LEU A 202 1.71 28.47 6.25
CA LEU A 202 2.10 29.05 7.54
C LEU A 202 1.33 30.34 7.85
N ASP A 203 1.02 31.13 6.82
CA ASP A 203 0.26 32.38 6.96
C ASP A 203 -1.22 32.13 7.31
N SER A 204 -1.69 30.89 7.21
CA SER A 204 -3.12 30.56 7.33
C SER A 204 -3.55 30.32 8.78
N LEU A 205 -2.70 29.75 9.64
CA LEU A 205 -2.98 29.49 11.06
C LEU A 205 -1.71 29.63 11.91
N PRO A 206 -1.71 30.44 12.99
CA PRO A 206 -0.54 30.60 13.86
C PRO A 206 0.01 29.29 14.45
N VAL A 207 -0.87 28.33 14.77
CA VAL A 207 -0.45 27.03 15.31
C VAL A 207 0.44 26.23 14.35
N LEU A 208 0.31 26.45 13.03
CA LEU A 208 1.16 25.79 12.03
C LEU A 208 2.56 26.41 11.97
N GLU A 209 2.68 27.71 12.20
CA GLU A 209 3.97 28.42 12.29
C GLU A 209 4.76 27.97 13.51
N ASP A 210 4.10 27.90 14.67
CA ASP A 210 4.71 27.39 15.91
C ASP A 210 5.16 25.94 15.72
N PHE A 211 4.28 25.07 15.21
CA PHE A 211 4.59 23.66 14.94
C PHE A 211 5.78 23.48 13.98
N TYR A 212 5.78 24.20 12.85
CA TYR A 212 6.86 24.11 11.87
C TYR A 212 8.19 24.56 12.47
N THR A 213 8.19 25.67 13.21
CA THR A 213 9.39 26.21 13.87
C THR A 213 9.94 25.26 14.92
N ASP A 214 9.07 24.64 15.72
CA ASP A 214 9.46 23.69 16.77
C ASP A 214 10.13 22.43 16.21
N LEU A 215 9.73 22.00 15.01
CA LEU A 215 10.33 20.85 14.33
C LEU A 215 11.62 21.19 13.56
N GLN A 216 11.98 22.46 13.38
CA GLN A 216 13.23 22.82 12.69
C GLN A 216 14.45 22.27 13.45
N GLY A 217 15.32 21.56 12.73
CA GLY A 217 16.50 20.92 13.32
C GLY A 217 16.20 19.70 14.18
N SER A 218 14.96 19.19 14.14
CA SER A 218 14.60 17.88 14.70
C SER A 218 14.93 16.75 13.73
N THR A 219 14.88 15.52 14.23
CA THR A 219 15.02 14.29 13.42
C THR A 219 13.99 14.22 12.30
N THR A 220 12.76 14.70 12.52
CA THR A 220 11.71 14.75 11.49
C THR A 220 12.10 15.68 10.34
N ALA A 221 12.63 16.86 10.63
CA ALA A 221 13.09 17.80 9.61
C ALA A 221 14.30 17.24 8.83
N ASP A 222 15.24 16.61 9.53
CA ASP A 222 16.39 15.98 8.89
C ASP A 222 15.96 14.84 7.96
N LEU A 223 15.05 13.95 8.39
CA LEU A 223 14.54 12.85 7.57
C LEU A 223 13.71 13.33 6.37
N LYS A 224 12.97 14.45 6.49
CA LYS A 224 12.32 15.11 5.35
C LYS A 224 13.34 15.59 4.33
N ALA A 225 14.40 16.27 4.78
CA ALA A 225 15.47 16.72 3.88
C ALA A 225 16.14 15.55 3.14
N ILE A 226 16.32 14.40 3.81
CA ILE A 226 16.81 13.17 3.17
C ILE A 226 15.81 12.63 2.11
N ASP A 227 14.49 12.67 2.35
CA ASP A 227 13.48 12.28 1.33
C ASP A 227 13.53 13.20 0.09
N ASP A 228 13.73 14.50 0.29
CA ASP A 228 13.85 15.46 -0.82
C ASP A 228 15.12 15.24 -1.63
N ASP A 229 16.26 15.08 -0.93
CA ASP A 229 17.54 14.81 -1.57
C ASP A 229 17.52 13.48 -2.34
N GLN A 230 16.83 12.45 -1.83
CA GLN A 230 16.59 11.19 -2.55
C GLN A 230 15.80 11.38 -3.84
N ARG A 231 14.78 12.24 -3.84
CA ARG A 231 14.01 12.56 -5.06
C ARG A 231 14.87 13.30 -6.07
N ALA A 232 15.68 14.24 -5.60
CA ALA A 232 16.59 15.03 -6.42
C ALA A 232 17.69 14.19 -7.11
N LEU A 233 17.96 12.97 -6.63
CA LEU A 233 18.90 12.04 -7.30
C LEU A 233 18.51 11.73 -8.75
N TYR A 234 17.23 11.82 -9.09
CA TYR A 234 16.70 11.52 -10.41
C TYR A 234 16.48 12.75 -11.29
N ASP A 235 16.75 13.93 -10.75
CA ASP A 235 16.60 15.17 -11.49
C ASP A 235 17.68 15.30 -12.56
N MET A 236 17.24 15.63 -13.77
CA MET A 236 18.11 15.96 -14.88
C MET A 236 17.78 17.36 -15.36
N ASP A 237 18.82 18.12 -15.72
CA ASP A 237 18.65 19.46 -16.27
C ASP A 237 17.65 19.45 -17.43
N SER A 238 16.66 20.34 -17.36
CA SER A 238 15.53 20.36 -18.30
C SER A 238 15.98 20.57 -19.76
N SER A 239 17.10 21.26 -19.99
CA SER A 239 17.66 21.43 -21.33
C SER A 239 18.28 20.14 -21.86
N VAL A 240 18.89 19.32 -20.99
CA VAL A 240 19.42 18.00 -21.35
C VAL A 240 18.27 17.05 -21.69
N VAL A 241 17.20 17.04 -20.88
CA VAL A 241 15.99 16.25 -21.15
C VAL A 241 15.37 16.65 -22.51
N ALA A 242 15.21 17.95 -22.76
CA ALA A 242 14.70 18.45 -24.03
C ALA A 242 15.58 18.04 -25.23
N GLN A 243 16.90 18.05 -25.05
CA GLN A 243 17.84 17.62 -26.08
C GLN A 243 17.79 16.10 -26.31
N LEU A 244 17.62 15.27 -25.26
CA LEU A 244 17.41 13.82 -25.42
C LEU A 244 16.15 13.51 -26.23
N LEU A 245 15.05 14.22 -25.98
CA LEU A 245 13.81 14.10 -26.75
C LEU A 245 13.99 14.54 -28.20
N THR A 246 14.73 15.61 -28.42
CA THR A 246 15.07 16.11 -29.77
C THR A 246 15.91 15.08 -30.52
N ASN A 247 16.97 14.55 -29.89
CA ASN A 247 17.83 13.53 -30.48
C ASN A 247 17.03 12.27 -30.86
N ARG A 248 16.11 11.84 -29.99
CA ARG A 248 15.23 10.70 -30.28
C ARG A 248 14.43 10.94 -31.55
N ALA A 249 13.75 12.08 -31.65
CA ALA A 249 12.94 12.42 -32.84
C ALA A 249 13.80 12.51 -34.12
N GLN A 250 15.02 13.05 -34.01
CA GLN A 250 15.95 13.13 -35.14
C GLN A 250 16.44 11.74 -35.58
N ILE A 251 16.78 10.86 -34.64
CA ILE A 251 17.17 9.46 -34.93
C ILE A 251 16.02 8.74 -35.65
N GLU A 252 14.78 8.87 -35.17
CA GLU A 252 13.61 8.28 -35.81
C GLU A 252 13.44 8.80 -37.26
N GLY A 253 13.66 10.11 -37.48
CA GLY A 253 13.65 10.71 -38.82
C GLY A 253 14.76 10.17 -39.73
N TYR A 254 15.98 10.07 -39.24
CA TYR A 254 17.11 9.52 -40.01
C TYR A 254 16.94 8.03 -40.32
N LEU A 255 16.37 7.25 -39.40
CA LEU A 255 16.05 5.84 -39.65
C LEU A 255 15.03 5.68 -40.78
N ALA A 256 14.03 6.55 -40.85
CA ALA A 256 13.09 6.58 -41.97
C ALA A 256 13.80 6.91 -43.30
N LEU A 257 14.68 7.91 -43.31
CA LEU A 257 15.46 8.26 -44.50
C LEU A 257 16.42 7.14 -44.95
N VAL A 258 17.01 6.42 -43.99
CA VAL A 258 17.82 5.23 -44.29
C VAL A 258 16.97 4.14 -44.95
N LYS A 259 15.77 3.89 -44.42
CA LYS A 259 14.84 2.92 -44.98
C LYS A 259 14.45 3.30 -46.42
N ASP A 260 14.03 4.54 -46.65
CA ASP A 260 13.64 5.02 -47.98
C ASP A 260 14.80 4.94 -48.97
N GLY A 261 16.03 5.28 -48.55
CA GLY A 261 17.22 5.16 -49.39
C GLY A 261 17.56 3.70 -49.74
N LEU A 262 17.36 2.75 -48.82
CA LEU A 262 17.53 1.32 -49.10
C LEU A 262 16.47 0.80 -50.09
N GLU A 263 15.23 1.27 -49.99
CA GLU A 263 14.18 0.94 -50.96
C GLU A 263 14.51 1.48 -52.35
N GLN A 264 14.99 2.72 -52.46
CA GLN A 264 15.42 3.31 -53.74
C GLN A 264 16.56 2.52 -54.38
N LEU A 265 17.54 2.03 -53.61
CA LEU A 265 18.63 1.19 -54.15
C LEU A 265 18.15 -0.12 -54.79
N GLY A 266 16.92 -0.56 -54.48
CA GLY A 266 16.26 -1.68 -55.12
C GLY A 266 15.81 -1.41 -56.57
N ASP A 267 15.77 -0.16 -57.01
CA ASP A 267 15.37 0.19 -58.37
C ASP A 267 16.48 -0.11 -59.40
N SER A 268 16.17 -1.05 -60.31
CA SER A 268 17.04 -1.47 -61.40
C SER A 268 17.30 -0.40 -62.48
N SER A 269 16.53 0.69 -62.49
CA SER A 269 16.65 1.79 -63.46
C SER A 269 17.66 2.87 -63.06
N LEU A 270 18.22 2.81 -61.84
CA LEU A 270 19.17 3.80 -61.33
C LEU A 270 20.47 3.87 -62.15
N THR A 271 20.88 5.08 -62.50
CA THR A 271 22.22 5.32 -63.06
C THR A 271 23.32 5.16 -61.99
N PRO A 272 24.58 4.91 -62.38
CA PRO A 272 25.70 4.83 -61.43
C PRO A 272 25.83 6.09 -60.55
N VAL A 273 25.59 7.28 -61.11
CA VAL A 273 25.69 8.55 -60.38
C VAL A 273 24.57 8.68 -59.34
N GLN A 274 23.33 8.31 -59.69
CA GLN A 274 22.21 8.33 -58.74
C GLN A 274 22.43 7.32 -57.60
N ARG A 275 22.93 6.12 -57.94
CA ARG A 275 23.25 5.09 -56.95
C ARG A 275 24.32 5.57 -55.97
N GLU A 276 25.38 6.21 -56.46
CA GLU A 276 26.44 6.76 -55.61
C GLU A 276 25.92 7.87 -54.69
N ALA A 277 25.04 8.75 -55.19
CA ALA A 277 24.43 9.80 -54.38
C ALA A 277 23.55 9.24 -53.25
N ILE A 278 22.77 8.19 -53.51
CA ILE A 278 21.97 7.52 -52.48
C ILE A 278 22.87 6.87 -51.43
N LEU A 279 23.93 6.16 -51.84
CA LEU A 279 24.90 5.56 -50.92
C LEU A 279 25.59 6.61 -50.04
N ALA A 280 25.97 7.75 -50.60
CA ALA A 280 26.55 8.86 -49.85
C ALA A 280 25.56 9.41 -48.80
N GLY A 281 24.29 9.60 -49.17
CA GLY A 281 23.23 10.04 -48.25
C GLY A 281 23.00 9.04 -47.11
N LEU A 282 22.94 7.74 -47.41
CA LEU A 282 22.82 6.69 -46.40
C LEU A 282 23.97 6.69 -45.40
N ASN A 283 25.20 6.94 -45.86
CA ASN A 283 26.35 7.06 -44.97
C ASN A 283 26.23 8.29 -44.08
N GLY A 284 25.82 9.45 -44.63
CA GLY A 284 25.57 10.66 -43.85
C GLY A 284 24.53 10.45 -42.74
N TYR A 285 23.37 9.85 -43.07
CA TYR A 285 22.35 9.55 -42.06
C TYR A 285 22.84 8.57 -40.99
N ARG A 286 23.67 7.59 -41.36
CA ARG A 286 24.27 6.67 -40.38
C ARG A 286 25.27 7.36 -39.46
N ASP A 287 26.06 8.28 -39.98
CA ASP A 287 26.97 9.09 -39.17
C ASP A 287 26.19 10.01 -38.21
N ASP A 288 25.15 10.69 -38.70
CA ASP A 288 24.27 11.53 -37.86
C ASP A 288 23.62 10.72 -36.73
N ILE A 289 23.08 9.53 -37.04
CA ILE A 289 22.51 8.62 -36.03
C ILE A 289 23.56 8.24 -34.98
N ARG A 290 24.78 7.87 -35.41
CA ARG A 290 25.86 7.49 -34.49
C ARG A 290 26.24 8.64 -33.57
N ASP A 291 26.34 9.85 -34.12
CA ASP A 291 26.76 11.02 -33.37
C ASP A 291 25.69 11.43 -32.33
N LEU A 292 24.41 11.42 -32.71
CA LEU A 292 23.29 11.63 -31.78
C LEU A 292 23.23 10.55 -30.69
N PHE A 293 23.43 9.28 -31.05
CA PHE A 293 23.48 8.18 -30.08
C PHE A 293 24.65 8.32 -29.11
N THR A 294 25.82 8.74 -29.61
CA THR A 294 27.02 8.99 -28.80
C THR A 294 26.78 10.13 -27.81
N TRP A 295 26.12 11.20 -28.24
CA TRP A 295 25.73 12.28 -27.33
C TRP A 295 24.76 11.78 -26.25
N SER A 296 23.69 11.08 -26.64
CA SER A 296 22.66 10.61 -25.71
C SER A 296 23.21 9.63 -24.68
N SER A 297 24.08 8.70 -25.10
CA SER A 297 24.76 7.79 -24.19
C SER A 297 25.71 8.51 -23.23
N THR A 298 26.42 9.54 -23.69
CA THR A 298 27.27 10.37 -22.82
C THR A 298 26.44 11.13 -21.79
N ALA A 299 25.33 11.73 -22.20
CA ALA A 299 24.44 12.46 -21.30
C ALA A 299 23.87 11.56 -20.20
N LEU A 300 23.42 10.34 -20.56
CA LEU A 300 22.93 9.35 -19.60
C LEU A 300 24.04 8.84 -18.67
N GLN A 301 25.26 8.66 -19.17
CA GLN A 301 26.40 8.27 -18.33
C GLN A 301 26.78 9.36 -17.32
N VAL A 302 26.75 10.63 -17.72
CA VAL A 302 26.97 11.77 -16.82
C VAL A 302 25.87 11.81 -15.76
N ALA A 303 24.61 11.62 -16.15
CA ALA A 303 23.50 11.61 -15.20
C ALA A 303 23.64 10.49 -14.15
N SER A 304 23.98 9.25 -14.56
CA SER A 304 24.24 8.15 -13.61
C SER A 304 25.43 8.44 -12.69
N SER A 305 26.51 9.04 -13.21
CA SER A 305 27.68 9.40 -12.39
C SER A 305 27.36 10.51 -11.39
N SER A 306 26.61 11.54 -11.81
CA SER A 306 26.14 12.62 -10.94
C SER A 306 25.18 12.11 -9.87
N LYS A 307 24.27 11.20 -10.22
CA LYS A 307 23.37 10.52 -9.29
C LYS A 307 24.16 9.81 -8.20
N ALA A 308 25.17 9.02 -8.57
CA ALA A 308 25.99 8.30 -7.58
C ALA A 308 26.75 9.24 -6.62
N LEU A 309 27.29 10.35 -7.13
CA LEU A 309 27.95 11.38 -6.32
C LEU A 309 26.98 12.12 -5.40
N ALA A 310 25.78 12.43 -5.89
CA ALA A 310 24.73 13.03 -5.08
C ALA A 310 24.33 12.07 -3.95
N ALA A 311 24.12 10.78 -4.26
CA ALA A 311 23.81 9.75 -3.26
C ALA A 311 24.91 9.63 -2.18
N ASP A 312 26.19 9.79 -2.51
CA ASP A 312 27.27 9.85 -1.51
C ASP A 312 27.09 11.00 -0.51
N ASN A 313 26.64 12.18 -0.98
CA ASN A 313 26.37 13.31 -0.09
C ASN A 313 25.16 13.03 0.81
N VAL A 314 24.09 12.42 0.26
CA VAL A 314 22.90 12.06 1.05
C VAL A 314 23.22 11.00 2.09
N ILE A 315 24.11 10.03 1.79
CA ILE A 315 24.58 9.05 2.77
C ILE A 315 25.25 9.75 3.96
N ILE A 316 26.09 10.75 3.70
CA ILE A 316 26.77 11.51 4.76
C ILE A 316 25.75 12.27 5.61
N ALA A 317 24.76 12.90 4.99
CA ALA A 317 23.69 13.60 5.70
C ALA A 317 22.85 12.61 6.54
N ASN A 318 22.43 11.49 5.95
CA ASN A 318 21.65 10.43 6.61
C ASN A 318 22.42 9.84 7.82
N ALA A 319 23.73 9.63 7.69
CA ALA A 319 24.58 9.17 8.78
C ALA A 319 24.60 10.15 9.96
N GLY A 320 24.48 11.45 9.69
CA GLY A 320 24.42 12.54 10.67
C GLY A 320 23.11 12.64 11.45
N VAL A 321 22.02 12.04 10.95
CA VAL A 321 20.71 12.05 11.62
C VAL A 321 20.81 11.35 12.98
N ILE A 322 20.39 12.04 14.04
CA ILE A 322 20.35 11.46 15.39
C ILE A 322 18.95 10.90 15.62
N THR A 323 18.86 9.60 15.92
CA THR A 323 17.60 8.91 16.14
C THR A 323 17.43 8.57 17.61
N SER A 324 16.18 8.57 18.08
CA SER A 324 15.80 8.26 19.46
C SER A 324 14.68 7.22 19.54
N GLU A 325 13.87 7.12 18.48
CA GLU A 325 12.76 6.18 18.37
C GLU A 325 13.02 5.12 17.29
N LEU A 326 12.34 3.97 17.40
CA LEU A 326 12.47 2.85 16.46
C LEU A 326 12.15 3.25 15.02
N ILE A 327 11.10 4.05 14.82
CA ILE A 327 10.67 4.50 13.49
C ILE A 327 11.76 5.34 12.79
N GLU A 328 12.46 6.17 13.55
CA GLU A 328 13.55 7.01 13.07
C GLU A 328 14.79 6.17 12.71
N GLU A 329 15.13 5.21 13.55
CA GLU A 329 16.23 4.27 13.30
C GLU A 329 15.96 3.41 12.05
N ASN A 330 14.72 2.96 11.87
CA ASN A 330 14.32 2.21 10.69
C ASN A 330 14.42 3.08 9.42
N ASP A 331 13.91 4.32 9.43
CA ASP A 331 14.03 5.23 8.28
C ASP A 331 15.50 5.49 7.93
N LYS A 332 16.33 5.80 8.93
CA LYS A 332 17.78 6.00 8.73
C LYS A 332 18.44 4.78 8.10
N THR A 333 18.13 3.58 8.61
CA THR A 333 18.71 2.32 8.12
C THR A 333 18.27 2.02 6.69
N VAL A 334 16.97 2.11 6.40
CA VAL A 334 16.45 1.85 5.05
C VAL A 334 16.97 2.87 4.04
N ASN A 335 17.07 4.14 4.43
CA ASN A 335 17.67 5.18 3.59
C ASN A 335 19.14 4.88 3.27
N ASP A 336 19.94 4.45 4.25
CA ASP A 336 21.35 4.09 4.05
C ASP A 336 21.49 2.95 3.02
N ILE A 337 20.67 1.89 3.17
CA ILE A 337 20.69 0.74 2.26
C ILE A 337 20.24 1.14 0.85
N TYR A 338 19.16 1.93 0.74
CA TYR A 338 18.67 2.41 -0.56
C TYR A 338 19.73 3.26 -1.27
N LEU A 339 20.34 4.21 -0.57
CA LEU A 339 21.36 5.11 -1.12
C LEU A 339 22.66 4.38 -1.47
N ALA A 340 23.00 3.28 -0.76
CA ALA A 340 24.14 2.44 -1.08
C ALA A 340 23.89 1.47 -2.26
N THR A 341 22.64 1.27 -2.67
CA THR A 341 22.23 0.29 -3.69
C THR A 341 21.53 0.96 -4.87
N ILE A 342 20.20 0.99 -4.88
CA ILE A 342 19.35 1.51 -5.96
C ILE A 342 19.58 3.00 -6.24
N GLY A 343 19.86 3.77 -5.19
CA GLY A 343 20.28 5.18 -5.30
C GLY A 343 21.58 5.38 -6.08
N LYS A 344 22.37 4.33 -6.32
CA LYS A 344 23.63 4.33 -7.07
C LYS A 344 23.63 3.41 -8.30
N ASP A 345 22.47 2.92 -8.71
CA ASP A 345 22.34 1.93 -9.80
C ASP A 345 23.12 0.62 -9.50
N VAL A 346 23.15 0.21 -8.22
CA VAL A 346 23.74 -1.05 -7.77
C VAL A 346 22.63 -2.02 -7.36
N ASP A 347 22.47 -3.10 -8.14
CA ASP A 347 21.38 -4.08 -7.97
C ASP A 347 21.68 -5.17 -6.93
N GLY A 348 22.85 -5.14 -6.30
CA GLY A 348 23.30 -6.15 -5.34
C GLY A 348 23.24 -5.67 -3.89
N PHE A 349 22.80 -6.56 -2.99
CA PHE A 349 22.78 -6.33 -1.55
C PHE A 349 23.84 -7.19 -0.85
N THR A 350 24.50 -6.62 0.15
CA THR A 350 25.34 -7.40 1.07
C THR A 350 24.47 -8.23 2.01
N THR A 351 25.04 -9.28 2.63
CA THR A 351 24.31 -10.11 3.61
C THR A 351 23.79 -9.29 4.78
N THR A 352 24.58 -8.34 5.30
CA THR A 352 24.13 -7.45 6.38
C THR A 352 22.96 -6.58 5.95
N GLN A 353 23.02 -5.97 4.75
CA GLN A 353 21.90 -5.18 4.23
C GLN A 353 20.63 -6.03 4.05
N ALA A 354 20.76 -7.26 3.58
CA ALA A 354 19.63 -8.18 3.46
C ALA A 354 19.02 -8.54 4.81
N ASP A 355 19.86 -8.82 5.82
CA ASP A 355 19.43 -9.14 7.18
C ASP A 355 18.74 -7.94 7.85
N ASP A 356 19.29 -6.73 7.68
CA ASP A 356 18.73 -5.48 8.21
C ASP A 356 17.38 -5.16 7.55
N LEU A 357 17.28 -5.28 6.22
CA LEU A 357 16.02 -5.11 5.49
C LEU A 357 14.97 -6.12 5.94
N PHE A 358 15.34 -7.40 6.11
CA PHE A 358 14.39 -8.41 6.60
C PHE A 358 13.91 -8.10 8.01
N ALA A 359 14.83 -7.70 8.90
CA ALA A 359 14.52 -7.35 10.28
C ALA A 359 13.51 -6.20 10.36
N ILE A 360 13.65 -5.18 9.51
CA ILE A 360 12.72 -4.04 9.43
C ILE A 360 11.42 -4.43 8.72
N ALA A 361 11.50 -5.12 7.58
CA ALA A 361 10.34 -5.56 6.80
C ALA A 361 9.39 -6.47 7.61
N ASN A 362 9.95 -7.26 8.54
CA ASN A 362 9.22 -8.15 9.44
C ASN A 362 8.73 -7.46 10.74
N GLN A 363 8.76 -6.13 10.82
CA GLN A 363 8.12 -5.37 11.91
C GLN A 363 6.65 -5.06 11.60
N CYS A 364 5.87 -4.78 12.65
CA CYS A 364 4.51 -4.28 12.48
C CYS A 364 4.59 -2.86 11.91
N PRO A 365 3.97 -2.54 10.77
CA PRO A 365 4.07 -1.21 10.17
C PRO A 365 3.63 -0.07 11.10
N MET A 366 2.65 -0.30 11.98
CA MET A 366 2.18 0.68 12.95
C MET A 366 3.21 1.04 14.03
N LEU A 367 4.24 0.19 14.23
CA LEU A 367 5.33 0.42 15.20
C LEU A 367 6.63 0.81 14.49
N GLY A 368 6.97 0.09 13.41
CA GLY A 368 8.18 0.33 12.65
C GLY A 368 8.09 1.51 11.68
N GLY A 369 6.88 1.99 11.39
CA GLY A 369 6.59 3.09 10.48
C GLY A 369 6.58 2.72 9.00
N ASN A 370 6.50 3.76 8.16
CA ASN A 370 6.45 3.60 6.70
C ASN A 370 7.76 3.05 6.10
N SER A 371 8.88 3.14 6.82
CA SER A 371 10.14 2.47 6.48
C SER A 371 9.98 0.95 6.35
N VAL A 372 9.02 0.33 7.05
CA VAL A 372 8.69 -1.10 6.90
C VAL A 372 8.27 -1.42 5.47
N PHE A 373 7.45 -0.59 4.84
CA PHE A 373 7.04 -0.79 3.44
C PHE A 373 8.19 -0.56 2.47
N LYS A 374 9.02 0.47 2.70
CA LYS A 374 10.24 0.70 1.91
C LYS A 374 11.20 -0.49 2.00
N ALA A 375 11.40 -1.04 3.21
CA ALA A 375 12.23 -2.21 3.44
C ALA A 375 11.69 -3.43 2.69
N ARG A 376 10.37 -3.65 2.68
CA ARG A 376 9.73 -4.72 1.89
C ARG A 376 9.95 -4.55 0.39
N SER A 377 9.81 -3.33 -0.13
CA SER A 377 10.07 -3.04 -1.55
C SER A 377 11.51 -3.33 -1.95
N LEU A 378 12.48 -3.04 -1.08
CA LEU A 378 13.89 -3.38 -1.32
C LEU A 378 14.15 -4.89 -1.17
N TYR A 379 13.58 -5.52 -0.13
CA TYR A 379 13.73 -6.95 0.12
C TYR A 379 13.11 -7.81 -0.99
N TRP A 380 12.09 -7.30 -1.67
CA TRP A 380 11.52 -7.94 -2.87
C TRP A 380 12.56 -8.16 -3.98
N LEU A 381 13.58 -7.30 -4.08
CA LEU A 381 14.70 -7.49 -5.02
C LEU A 381 15.66 -8.61 -4.60
N ILE A 382 15.53 -9.11 -3.37
CA ILE A 382 16.34 -10.19 -2.79
C ILE A 382 15.55 -11.51 -2.81
N ASP A 383 14.29 -11.49 -2.37
CA ASP A 383 13.39 -12.65 -2.29
C ASP A 383 11.95 -12.24 -2.61
N ASP A 384 11.65 -12.11 -3.91
CA ASP A 384 10.34 -11.72 -4.47
C ASP A 384 9.16 -12.55 -3.93
N PRO A 385 9.24 -13.90 -3.83
CA PRO A 385 8.13 -14.72 -3.33
C PRO A 385 7.77 -14.54 -1.86
N TYR A 386 8.58 -13.83 -1.06
CA TYR A 386 8.34 -13.71 0.38
C TYR A 386 7.22 -12.70 0.66
N ASP A 387 6.20 -13.13 1.41
CA ASP A 387 5.07 -12.29 1.81
C ASP A 387 5.08 -11.99 3.32
N PHE A 388 4.83 -10.74 3.67
CA PHE A 388 4.84 -10.26 5.05
C PHE A 388 3.41 -10.10 5.58
N ASP A 389 2.99 -11.06 6.40
CA ASP A 389 1.67 -11.08 7.00
C ASP A 389 1.54 -10.06 8.15
N ASN A 390 1.08 -8.86 7.82
CA ASN A 390 0.85 -7.77 8.78
C ASN A 390 -0.03 -8.18 9.96
N ALA A 391 -1.06 -8.99 9.74
CA ALA A 391 -1.96 -9.38 10.82
C ALA A 391 -1.26 -10.31 11.81
N SER A 392 -0.46 -11.27 11.34
CA SER A 392 0.36 -12.10 12.23
C SER A 392 1.48 -11.33 12.91
N ILE A 393 2.10 -10.39 12.21
CA ILE A 393 3.23 -9.60 12.74
C ILE A 393 2.76 -8.58 13.80
N CYS A 394 1.58 -7.97 13.61
CA CYS A 394 1.03 -6.96 14.52
C CYS A 394 0.25 -7.56 15.71
N LEU A 395 -0.30 -8.76 15.59
CA LEU A 395 -1.10 -9.42 16.63
C LEU A 395 -0.41 -9.50 18.01
N PRO A 396 0.90 -9.81 18.15
CA PRO A 396 1.58 -9.84 19.45
C PRO A 396 1.54 -8.52 20.22
N TYR A 397 1.36 -7.40 19.51
CA TYR A 397 1.27 -6.06 20.07
C TYR A 397 -0.17 -5.62 20.35
N GLY A 398 -1.15 -6.52 20.17
CA GLY A 398 -2.57 -6.21 20.33
C GLY A 398 -3.17 -5.37 19.20
N ILE A 399 -2.39 -5.10 18.14
CA ILE A 399 -2.84 -4.35 16.97
C ILE A 399 -3.50 -5.34 16.01
N ILE A 400 -4.83 -5.29 15.94
CA ILE A 400 -5.62 -6.15 15.05
C ILE A 400 -5.79 -5.41 13.72
N VAL A 401 -4.87 -5.64 12.78
CA VAL A 401 -5.09 -5.29 11.37
C VAL A 401 -5.80 -6.44 10.67
N LYS A 402 -6.79 -6.15 9.82
CA LYS A 402 -7.54 -7.22 9.15
C LYS A 402 -6.64 -8.03 8.21
N HIS A 403 -6.80 -9.36 8.27
CA HIS A 403 -5.92 -10.39 7.71
C HIS A 403 -6.39 -10.86 6.32
N LEU A 404 -5.50 -10.88 5.32
CA LEU A 404 -5.79 -11.32 3.94
C LEU A 404 -5.73 -12.85 3.73
N VAL A 405 -5.22 -13.62 4.70
CA VAL A 405 -5.04 -15.06 4.57
C VAL A 405 -6.23 -15.80 5.18
N GLU A 406 -6.71 -16.75 4.38
CA GLU A 406 -7.73 -17.74 4.67
C GLU A 406 -7.59 -18.33 6.08
N LEU A 407 -8.30 -17.75 7.05
CA LEU A 407 -8.79 -18.52 8.16
C LEU A 407 -9.87 -19.43 7.59
N GLN A 408 -9.46 -20.59 7.04
CA GLN A 408 -10.38 -21.72 6.97
C GLN A 408 -11.01 -21.82 8.34
N ALA A 409 -12.34 -21.61 8.37
CA ALA A 409 -13.11 -21.53 9.60
C ALA A 409 -12.60 -22.65 10.51
N ASN A 410 -12.21 -22.30 11.73
CA ASN A 410 -11.71 -23.29 12.66
C ASN A 410 -12.90 -24.12 13.12
N GLU A 411 -13.32 -25.07 12.28
CA GLU A 411 -14.52 -25.88 12.48
C GLU A 411 -14.27 -26.99 13.49
N GLY A 412 -13.22 -26.90 14.32
CA GLY A 412 -12.80 -27.97 15.22
C GLY A 412 -12.18 -27.47 16.53
N SER A 413 -12.77 -27.85 17.67
CA SER A 413 -12.23 -27.62 19.02
C SER A 413 -11.91 -28.95 19.72
N ILE A 414 -11.05 -28.94 20.74
CA ILE A 414 -10.77 -30.13 21.56
C ILE A 414 -11.26 -29.86 22.99
N VAL A 415 -12.07 -30.78 23.53
CA VAL A 415 -12.64 -30.69 24.88
C VAL A 415 -12.46 -31.99 25.67
N PRO A 416 -12.16 -31.94 26.99
CA PRO A 416 -11.80 -30.74 27.74
C PRO A 416 -10.40 -30.24 27.33
N ASN A 417 -10.17 -28.94 27.52
CA ASN A 417 -8.85 -28.32 27.40
C ASN A 417 -8.68 -27.38 28.61
N PRO A 418 -7.85 -27.73 29.61
CA PRO A 418 -6.85 -28.81 29.59
C PRO A 418 -7.43 -30.24 29.60
N ALA A 419 -6.76 -31.15 28.91
CA ALA A 419 -7.07 -32.58 28.88
C ALA A 419 -6.22 -33.37 29.89
N THR A 420 -6.77 -34.45 30.44
CA THR A 420 -6.06 -35.38 31.33
C THR A 420 -5.62 -36.62 30.55
N ASP A 421 -6.48 -37.65 30.48
CA ASP A 421 -6.19 -38.94 29.85
C ASP A 421 -6.97 -39.18 28.54
N GLU A 422 -8.00 -38.37 28.30
CA GLU A 422 -8.81 -38.39 27.10
C GLU A 422 -9.26 -36.98 26.73
N ALA A 423 -9.42 -36.74 25.43
CA ALA A 423 -10.04 -35.54 24.91
C ALA A 423 -10.89 -35.89 23.68
N THR A 424 -11.83 -35.01 23.34
CA THR A 424 -12.74 -35.16 22.21
C THR A 424 -12.52 -34.01 21.25
N LEU A 425 -12.22 -34.35 19.99
CA LEU A 425 -12.33 -33.42 18.88
C LEU A 425 -13.81 -33.19 18.57
N VAL A 426 -14.26 -31.94 18.63
CA VAL A 426 -15.61 -31.49 18.32
C VAL A 426 -15.55 -30.65 17.05
N LEU A 427 -16.14 -31.14 15.97
CA LEU A 427 -16.26 -30.46 14.69
C LEU A 427 -17.65 -29.81 14.53
N THR A 428 -17.70 -28.61 13.95
CA THR A 428 -18.94 -27.86 13.67
C THR A 428 -19.81 -28.58 12.63
N ARG A 429 -19.19 -29.30 11.69
CA ARG A 429 -19.84 -30.15 10.69
C ARG A 429 -19.04 -31.44 10.47
N GLY A 430 -19.73 -32.50 10.04
CA GLY A 430 -19.07 -33.74 9.66
C GLY A 430 -18.24 -33.54 8.39
N THR A 431 -17.11 -34.24 8.29
CA THR A 431 -16.23 -34.14 7.12
C THR A 431 -16.78 -34.95 5.93
N ASP A 432 -16.58 -34.47 4.71
CA ASP A 432 -17.04 -35.11 3.48
C ASP A 432 -16.17 -36.32 3.05
N ALA A 433 -14.96 -36.40 3.59
CA ALA A 433 -14.01 -37.51 3.49
C ALA A 433 -13.45 -37.87 4.88
N PHE A 434 -12.60 -38.90 4.98
CA PHE A 434 -11.86 -39.13 6.23
C PHE A 434 -10.85 -37.98 6.46
N ALA A 435 -10.57 -37.68 7.71
CA ALA A 435 -9.62 -36.65 8.12
C ALA A 435 -8.60 -37.19 9.11
N TYR A 436 -7.53 -36.45 9.36
CA TYR A 436 -6.52 -36.75 10.37
C TYR A 436 -6.42 -35.63 11.39
N LEU A 437 -6.61 -35.95 12.66
CA LEU A 437 -6.19 -35.12 13.78
C LEU A 437 -4.71 -35.43 14.07
N THR A 438 -3.85 -34.42 14.02
CA THR A 438 -2.42 -34.55 14.31
C THR A 438 -2.02 -33.58 15.42
N LEU A 439 -1.32 -34.05 16.45
CA LEU A 439 -0.74 -33.25 17.52
C LEU A 439 0.76 -33.05 17.29
N TYR A 440 1.24 -31.84 17.54
CA TYR A 440 2.64 -31.42 17.43
C TYR A 440 3.11 -30.83 18.75
N ASN A 441 4.34 -31.15 19.15
CA ASN A 441 4.99 -30.48 20.28
C ASN A 441 5.46 -29.06 19.90
N LEU A 442 6.02 -28.31 20.86
CA LEU A 442 6.54 -26.95 20.65
C LEU A 442 7.67 -26.86 19.62
N LEU A 443 8.35 -27.96 19.31
CA LEU A 443 9.40 -28.05 18.29
C LEU A 443 8.87 -28.47 16.91
N GLY A 444 7.54 -28.55 16.75
CA GLY A 444 6.89 -28.94 15.49
C GLY A 444 6.97 -30.43 15.17
N SER A 445 7.43 -31.28 16.09
CA SER A 445 7.46 -32.73 15.90
C SER A 445 6.08 -33.34 16.18
N GLU A 446 5.63 -34.25 15.31
CA GLU A 446 4.39 -35.01 15.49
C GLU A 446 4.49 -35.96 16.69
N VAL A 447 3.50 -35.88 17.58
CA VAL A 447 3.43 -36.73 18.79
C VAL A 447 2.21 -37.65 18.81
N LEU A 448 1.18 -37.35 18.01
CA LEU A 448 0.00 -38.19 17.86
C LEU A 448 -0.63 -37.92 16.49
N ARG A 449 -1.13 -38.97 15.83
CA ARG A 449 -2.00 -38.86 14.67
C ARG A 449 -3.16 -39.84 14.79
N VAL A 450 -4.38 -39.35 14.61
CA VAL A 450 -5.63 -40.10 14.76
C VAL A 450 -6.48 -39.93 13.51
N LEU A 451 -7.03 -41.03 13.00
CA LEU A 451 -7.97 -41.02 11.87
C LEU A 451 -9.37 -40.63 12.37
N VAL A 452 -9.92 -39.56 11.82
CA VAL A 452 -11.29 -39.09 12.02
C VAL A 452 -12.16 -39.61 10.87
N PRO A 453 -13.11 -40.52 11.12
CA PRO A 453 -13.95 -41.07 10.05
C PRO A 453 -14.85 -40.01 9.42
N LYS A 454 -15.20 -40.22 8.14
CA LYS A 454 -16.16 -39.39 7.39
C LYS A 454 -17.46 -39.19 8.18
N GLY A 455 -17.95 -37.94 8.22
CA GLY A 455 -19.24 -37.59 8.82
C GLY A 455 -19.26 -37.54 10.35
N VAL A 456 -18.15 -37.79 11.04
CA VAL A 456 -18.07 -37.74 12.50
C VAL A 456 -17.82 -36.31 12.98
N THR A 457 -18.70 -35.80 13.85
CA THR A 457 -18.55 -34.47 14.49
C THR A 457 -17.92 -34.55 15.87
N HIS A 458 -17.93 -35.70 16.54
CA HIS A 458 -17.35 -35.88 17.86
C HIS A 458 -16.46 -37.12 17.84
N HIS A 459 -15.15 -36.92 18.01
CA HIS A 459 -14.18 -38.00 17.97
C HIS A 459 -13.30 -38.00 19.21
N ALA A 460 -13.51 -38.98 20.09
CA ALA A 460 -12.71 -39.17 21.28
C ALA A 460 -11.35 -39.79 20.93
N PHE A 461 -10.29 -39.33 21.61
CA PHE A 461 -8.94 -39.85 21.48
C PHE A 461 -8.21 -39.79 22.82
N SER A 462 -7.32 -40.77 23.05
CA SER A 462 -6.56 -40.84 24.30
C SER A 462 -5.36 -39.89 24.30
N THR A 463 -5.19 -39.14 25.38
CA THR A 463 -4.01 -38.33 25.69
C THR A 463 -3.10 -39.00 26.72
N ALA A 464 -3.48 -40.16 27.29
CA ALA A 464 -2.82 -40.83 28.42
C ALA A 464 -1.32 -41.12 28.24
N ASN A 465 -0.87 -41.33 27.00
CA ASN A 465 0.54 -41.63 26.70
C ASN A 465 1.34 -40.41 26.22
N ILE A 466 0.74 -39.22 26.26
CA ILE A 466 1.38 -37.96 25.88
C ILE A 466 1.86 -37.26 27.16
N ALA A 467 3.05 -36.68 27.14
CA ALA A 467 3.58 -35.96 28.29
C ALA A 467 2.72 -34.72 28.61
N PRO A 468 2.64 -34.28 29.88
CA PRO A 468 2.03 -32.99 30.22
C PRO A 468 2.75 -31.85 29.51
N GLY A 469 2.00 -30.90 28.95
CA GLY A 469 2.55 -29.79 28.18
C GLY A 469 1.56 -29.13 27.23
N LEU A 470 2.06 -28.13 26.50
CA LEU A 470 1.30 -27.43 25.47
C LEU A 470 1.60 -28.05 24.09
N TYR A 471 0.54 -28.37 23.36
CA TYR A 471 0.58 -28.96 22.03
C TYR A 471 -0.21 -28.12 21.04
N HIS A 472 0.20 -28.17 19.78
CA HIS A 472 -0.59 -27.66 18.66
C HIS A 472 -1.27 -28.82 17.95
N TYR A 473 -2.54 -28.66 17.56
CA TYR A 473 -3.23 -29.67 16.76
C TYR A 473 -3.64 -29.12 15.40
N LYS A 474 -3.68 -30.01 14.40
CA LYS A 474 -4.23 -29.75 13.07
C LYS A 474 -5.19 -30.88 12.70
N VAL A 475 -6.29 -30.53 12.06
CA VAL A 475 -7.22 -31.47 11.42
C VAL A 475 -7.15 -31.26 9.92
N LEU A 476 -6.75 -32.29 9.18
CA LEU A 476 -6.63 -32.24 7.72
C LEU A 476 -7.57 -33.25 7.07
N GLY A 477 -8.37 -32.83 6.10
CA GLY A 477 -9.18 -33.74 5.28
C GLY A 477 -9.08 -33.35 3.81
N ASP A 478 -8.93 -34.36 2.96
CA ASP A 478 -8.74 -34.21 1.50
C ASP A 478 -7.65 -33.19 1.08
N GLY A 479 -6.57 -33.12 1.87
CA GLY A 479 -5.44 -32.21 1.65
C GLY A 479 -5.63 -30.78 2.20
N SER A 480 -6.83 -30.42 2.64
CA SER A 480 -7.17 -29.09 3.17
C SER A 480 -7.30 -29.09 4.71
N ARG A 481 -7.13 -27.93 5.34
CA ARG A 481 -7.18 -27.78 6.80
C ARG A 481 -8.60 -27.52 7.28
N ILE A 482 -9.16 -28.48 8.01
CA ILE A 482 -10.52 -28.41 8.56
C ILE A 482 -10.54 -27.67 9.90
N GLY A 483 -9.46 -27.74 10.66
CA GLY A 483 -9.36 -27.07 11.95
C GLY A 483 -7.94 -27.13 12.53
N GLY A 484 -7.72 -26.40 13.61
CA GLY A 484 -6.48 -26.48 14.38
C GLY A 484 -6.46 -25.52 15.55
N GLY A 485 -5.68 -25.84 16.57
CA GLY A 485 -5.67 -25.04 17.79
C GLY A 485 -4.59 -25.49 18.76
N LYS A 486 -4.76 -25.11 20.02
CA LYS A 486 -3.86 -25.51 21.10
C LYS A 486 -4.57 -26.51 22.00
N LEU A 487 -3.84 -27.52 22.45
CA LEU A 487 -4.28 -28.47 23.47
C LEU A 487 -3.28 -28.43 24.63
N THR A 488 -3.78 -28.15 25.83
CA THR A 488 -3.00 -28.28 27.06
C THR A 488 -3.28 -29.64 27.67
N ILE A 489 -2.25 -30.42 27.96
CA ILE A 489 -2.38 -31.67 28.73
C ILE A 489 -1.86 -31.41 30.14
N ALA A 490 -2.73 -31.52 31.13
CA ALA A 490 -2.42 -31.31 32.55
C ALA A 490 -2.89 -32.54 33.34
N ARG A 491 -1.96 -33.24 33.97
CA ARG A 491 -2.23 -34.39 34.85
C ARG A 491 -1.94 -34.05 36.30
#